data_AF-A0AAU4QH88-F1
#
_entry.id   AF-A0AAU4QH88-F1
#
_cell.length_a   1.000
_cell.length_b   1.000
_cell.length_c   1.000
_cell.angle_alpha   90.00
_cell.angle_beta   90.00
_cell.angle_gamma   90.00
#
_symmetry.space_group_name_H-M   'P 1'
#
loop_
_entity.id
_entity.type
_entity.pdbx_description
1 polymer ?
#
loop_
_entity_poly.entity_id
_entity_poly.type
_entity_poly.pdbx_seq_one_letter_code
_entity_poly.pdbx_strand_id
1 'polypeptide(L)'
;MSMSMWRHGVGKTFMAAVAVAVVGGVLPSSASAHAVAAGAATSPAAQASDAVPAQAEAASTLAAQTGEPVEVLFERTEYSEVFAQPDGSFKLTQSTAPQRVRASDGSWKPVDVTLAKRADGRIAPKAAVVDLSFSGKGAGGDLIRIGDRNSHTLTLGWDPQARHRVGPGRHRGDCKGFPANRQDPVPGQGPYTVALDL
;
A
#
# COMPACT_ATOMS: atom_id res chain seq x y z
N MET A 1 28.73 23.76 7.16
CA MET A 1 27.71 22.75 6.81
C MET A 1 27.54 22.74 5.30
N SER A 2 27.65 21.56 4.70
CA SER A 2 27.70 21.36 3.24
C SER A 2 26.28 21.33 2.66
N MET A 3 25.96 22.27 1.76
CA MET A 3 24.75 22.22 0.93
C MET A 3 25.13 21.56 -0.40
N SER A 4 24.70 20.30 -0.59
CA SER A 4 24.79 19.64 -1.90
C SER A 4 23.56 19.99 -2.73
N MET A 5 23.77 20.86 -3.71
CA MET A 5 22.81 21.26 -4.73
C MET A 5 23.03 20.34 -5.94
N TRP A 6 22.14 19.40 -6.20
CA TRP A 6 22.24 18.56 -7.41
C TRP A 6 21.55 19.25 -8.58
N ARG A 7 22.38 19.78 -9.49
CA ARG A 7 21.99 20.33 -10.79
C ARG A 7 21.89 19.17 -11.77
N HIS A 8 20.70 18.85 -12.27
CA HIS A 8 20.59 17.97 -13.44
C HIS A 8 20.78 18.80 -14.71
N GLY A 9 21.86 18.47 -15.44
CA GLY A 9 22.25 19.12 -16.68
C GLY A 9 21.31 18.81 -17.83
N VAL A 10 20.94 19.87 -18.55
CA VAL A 10 20.24 19.84 -19.83
C VAL A 10 21.26 19.46 -20.91
N GLY A 11 21.03 18.36 -21.62
CA GLY A 11 21.78 17.95 -22.80
C GLY A 11 20.86 17.76 -23.99
N LYS A 12 20.40 18.86 -24.60
CA LYS A 12 19.67 18.89 -25.87
C LYS A 12 20.69 18.92 -27.00
N THR A 13 20.92 17.82 -27.70
CA THR A 13 21.61 17.83 -28.99
C THR A 13 20.59 17.83 -30.11
N PHE A 14 20.26 19.04 -30.58
CA PHE A 14 19.71 19.25 -31.91
C PHE A 14 20.85 19.09 -32.92
N MET A 15 20.70 18.20 -33.91
CA MET A 15 21.46 18.25 -35.15
C MET A 15 20.47 18.30 -36.30
N ALA A 16 20.33 19.50 -36.85
CA ALA A 16 19.73 19.77 -38.15
C ALA A 16 20.79 19.54 -39.24
N ALA A 17 20.41 18.94 -40.37
CA ALA A 17 21.15 19.06 -41.62
C ALA A 17 20.17 19.06 -42.80
N VAL A 18 20.43 19.96 -43.74
CA VAL A 18 19.59 20.44 -44.85
C VAL A 18 20.24 20.06 -46.19
N ALA A 19 19.40 19.80 -47.21
CA ALA A 19 19.61 19.79 -48.68
C ALA A 19 20.49 18.64 -49.26
N VAL A 20 20.23 18.06 -50.46
CA VAL A 20 20.08 18.67 -51.82
C VAL A 20 19.24 17.75 -52.76
N ALA A 21 18.57 18.37 -53.74
CA ALA A 21 17.70 17.82 -54.79
C ALA A 21 18.40 16.98 -55.89
N VAL A 22 17.67 16.08 -56.59
CA VAL A 22 17.65 15.88 -58.07
C VAL A 22 16.39 15.09 -58.50
N VAL A 23 15.85 15.48 -59.65
CA VAL A 23 14.61 15.12 -60.38
C VAL A 23 14.60 13.70 -60.96
N GLY A 24 13.40 13.06 -60.99
CA GLY A 24 12.97 12.24 -62.14
C GLY A 24 12.34 10.87 -61.86
N GLY A 25 11.10 10.66 -62.34
CA GLY A 25 10.70 9.36 -62.91
C GLY A 25 9.72 8.47 -62.14
N VAL A 26 8.42 8.65 -62.42
CA VAL A 26 7.40 7.62 -62.74
C VAL A 26 7.37 6.31 -61.92
N LEU A 27 6.33 6.15 -61.08
CA LEU A 27 5.27 5.11 -61.11
C LEU A 27 4.41 5.22 -59.82
N PRO A 28 3.06 5.27 -59.90
CA PRO A 28 2.21 5.28 -58.71
C PRO A 28 2.08 3.87 -58.15
N SER A 29 2.65 3.62 -56.97
CA SER A 29 2.30 2.47 -56.15
C SER A 29 1.34 2.95 -55.07
N SER A 30 0.08 2.55 -55.18
CA SER A 30 -0.99 2.89 -54.24
C SER A 30 -0.72 2.22 -52.89
N ALA A 31 0.04 2.90 -52.02
CA ALA A 31 0.15 2.55 -50.61
C ALA A 31 -0.96 3.28 -49.86
N SER A 32 -1.95 2.53 -49.39
CA SER A 32 -3.02 2.98 -48.52
C SER A 32 -2.44 3.56 -47.22
N ALA A 33 -2.31 4.89 -47.16
CA ALA A 33 -1.99 5.60 -45.93
C ALA A 33 -3.19 5.47 -44.97
N HIS A 34 -3.12 4.50 -44.07
CA HIS A 34 -3.96 4.49 -42.89
C HIS A 34 -3.51 5.66 -42.02
N ALA A 35 -4.26 6.76 -42.06
CA ALA A 35 -4.13 7.83 -41.11
C ALA A 35 -4.50 7.27 -39.73
N VAL A 36 -3.49 6.82 -38.98
CA VAL A 36 -3.64 6.57 -37.55
C VAL A 36 -3.80 7.95 -36.93
N ALA A 37 -5.05 8.35 -36.73
CA ALA A 37 -5.38 9.43 -35.82
C ALA A 37 -4.78 9.05 -34.47
N ALA A 38 -3.66 9.68 -34.13
CA ALA A 38 -3.09 9.64 -32.79
C ALA A 38 -4.07 10.36 -31.87
N GLY A 39 -5.12 9.64 -31.46
CA GLY A 39 -5.92 10.02 -30.31
C GLY A 39 -4.95 10.20 -29.16
N ALA A 40 -4.89 11.42 -28.64
CA ALA A 40 -4.16 11.72 -27.42
C ALA A 40 -4.69 10.80 -26.33
N ALA A 41 -3.98 9.69 -26.10
CA ALA A 41 -4.19 8.85 -24.95
C ALA A 41 -3.80 9.71 -23.75
N THR A 42 -4.79 10.30 -23.09
CA THR A 42 -4.64 10.90 -21.78
C THR A 42 -4.15 9.77 -20.88
N SER A 43 -2.85 9.79 -20.58
CA SER A 43 -2.24 8.76 -19.76
C SER A 43 -2.90 8.84 -18.37
N PRO A 44 -3.52 7.76 -17.86
CA PRO A 44 -4.24 7.78 -16.57
C PRO A 44 -3.36 8.21 -15.39
N ALA A 45 -2.04 8.07 -15.54
CA ALA A 45 -1.06 8.50 -14.55
C ALA A 45 -1.04 10.03 -14.33
N ALA A 46 -1.30 10.84 -15.37
CA ALA A 46 -1.34 12.29 -15.21
C ALA A 46 -2.58 12.74 -14.42
N GLN A 47 -3.72 12.09 -14.65
CA GLN A 47 -4.99 12.41 -13.99
C GLN A 47 -4.99 12.02 -12.50
N ALA A 48 -4.26 10.96 -12.13
CA ALA A 48 -4.14 10.55 -10.73
C ALA A 48 -3.30 11.54 -9.90
N SER A 49 -2.28 12.17 -10.51
CA SER A 49 -1.45 13.17 -9.86
C SER A 49 -2.17 14.50 -9.64
N ASP A 50 -2.99 14.94 -10.60
CA ASP A 50 -3.79 16.19 -10.47
C ASP A 50 -4.98 16.03 -9.52
N ALA A 51 -5.43 14.79 -9.26
CA ALA A 51 -6.53 14.51 -8.35
C ALA A 51 -6.17 14.74 -6.87
N VAL A 52 -4.88 14.69 -6.50
CA VAL A 52 -4.43 14.85 -5.11
C VAL A 52 -4.51 16.32 -4.67
N PRO A 53 -3.93 17.30 -5.40
CA PRO A 53 -4.07 18.71 -5.08
C PRO A 53 -5.55 19.16 -5.05
N ALA A 54 -6.35 18.71 -6.00
CA ALA A 54 -7.76 19.09 -6.09
C ALA A 54 -8.59 18.66 -4.87
N GLN A 55 -8.31 17.49 -4.29
CA GLN A 55 -9.01 17.01 -3.09
C GLN A 55 -8.57 17.75 -1.83
N ALA A 56 -7.30 18.12 -1.72
CA ALA A 56 -6.81 18.94 -0.61
C ALA A 56 -7.44 20.34 -0.64
N GLU A 57 -7.51 20.98 -1.81
CA GLU A 57 -8.16 22.30 -1.99
C GLU A 57 -9.66 22.26 -1.65
N ALA A 58 -10.36 21.21 -2.08
CA ALA A 58 -11.77 21.01 -1.76
C ALA A 58 -11.99 20.86 -0.24
N ALA A 59 -11.12 20.08 0.44
CA ALA A 59 -11.19 19.92 1.88
C ALA A 59 -10.94 21.24 2.63
N SER A 60 -9.92 22.01 2.23
CA SER A 60 -9.64 23.33 2.82
C SER A 60 -10.78 24.32 2.61
N THR A 61 -11.36 24.34 1.40
CA THR A 61 -12.51 25.18 1.09
C THR A 61 -13.70 24.83 1.98
N LEU A 62 -13.98 23.53 2.15
CA LEU A 62 -15.07 23.08 3.01
C LEU A 62 -14.80 23.41 4.49
N ALA A 63 -13.57 23.18 4.97
CA ALA A 63 -13.20 23.49 6.35
C ALA A 63 -13.33 24.99 6.67
N ALA A 64 -12.95 25.86 5.74
CA ALA A 64 -13.13 27.30 5.87
C ALA A 64 -14.62 27.70 5.86
N GLN A 65 -15.46 27.01 5.09
CA GLN A 65 -16.90 27.28 5.00
C GLN A 65 -17.68 26.78 6.23
N THR A 66 -17.34 25.60 6.74
CA THR A 66 -18.05 24.98 7.87
C THR A 66 -17.51 25.41 9.22
N GLY A 67 -16.26 25.85 9.29
CA GLY A 67 -15.58 26.09 10.55
C GLY A 67 -15.17 24.81 11.28
N GLU A 68 -15.20 23.66 10.61
CA GLU A 68 -14.84 22.35 11.16
C GLU A 68 -13.67 21.72 10.41
N PRO A 69 -12.81 20.92 11.07
CA PRO A 69 -11.78 20.14 10.38
C PRO A 69 -12.38 19.17 9.35
N VAL A 70 -11.85 19.18 8.13
CA VAL A 70 -12.28 18.28 7.04
C VAL A 70 -11.13 17.38 6.63
N GLU A 71 -11.38 16.09 6.51
CA GLU A 71 -10.35 15.13 6.16
C GLU A 71 -10.02 15.11 4.66
N VAL A 72 -8.72 15.02 4.35
CA VAL A 72 -8.19 14.77 3.01
C VAL A 72 -8.11 13.26 2.79
N LEU A 73 -9.22 12.64 2.37
CA LEU A 73 -9.37 11.17 2.32
C LEU A 73 -8.32 10.45 1.44
N PHE A 74 -7.75 11.10 0.43
CA PHE A 74 -6.71 10.49 -0.41
C PHE A 74 -5.39 10.27 0.33
N GLU A 75 -5.08 11.13 1.31
CA GLU A 75 -3.90 11.04 2.17
C GLU A 75 -4.09 10.05 3.33
N ARG A 76 -5.30 9.49 3.48
CA ARG A 76 -5.60 8.52 4.51
C ARG A 76 -4.85 7.22 4.24
N THR A 77 -4.15 6.74 5.26
CA THR A 77 -3.54 5.41 5.29
C THR A 77 -4.05 4.61 6.49
N GLU A 78 -3.58 3.38 6.63
CA GLU A 78 -3.80 2.55 7.81
C GLU A 78 -3.23 3.18 9.09
N TYR A 79 -2.23 4.06 8.95
CA TYR A 79 -1.45 4.66 10.02
C TYR A 79 -1.66 6.18 10.16
N SER A 80 -2.20 6.84 9.13
CA SER A 80 -2.29 8.31 9.09
C SER A 80 -3.62 8.83 8.59
N GLU A 81 -3.96 10.03 9.04
CA GLU A 81 -5.03 10.89 8.50
C GLU A 81 -4.54 12.33 8.45
N VAL A 82 -4.97 13.06 7.43
CA VAL A 82 -4.68 14.49 7.25
C VAL A 82 -6.00 15.25 7.26
N PHE A 83 -6.09 16.29 8.07
CA PHE A 83 -7.27 17.16 8.15
C PHE A 83 -6.90 18.59 7.79
N ALA A 84 -7.62 19.17 6.83
CA ALA A 84 -7.62 20.61 6.61
C ALA A 84 -8.33 21.29 7.78
N GLN A 85 -7.70 22.30 8.36
CA GLN A 85 -8.26 23.10 9.44
C GLN A 85 -8.95 24.36 8.89
N PRO A 86 -9.94 24.93 9.60
CA PRO A 86 -10.60 26.17 9.20
C PRO A 86 -9.68 27.40 9.10
N ASP A 87 -8.55 27.38 9.82
CA ASP A 87 -7.55 28.46 9.80
C ASP A 87 -6.59 28.38 8.59
N GLY A 88 -6.77 27.38 7.72
CA GLY A 88 -5.95 27.15 6.53
C GLY A 88 -4.75 26.22 6.78
N SER A 89 -4.50 25.80 8.02
CA SER A 89 -3.45 24.82 8.33
C SER A 89 -3.88 23.38 8.03
N PHE A 90 -2.92 22.45 8.03
CA PHE A 90 -3.20 21.01 7.95
C PHE A 90 -2.72 20.30 9.22
N LYS A 91 -3.51 19.34 9.70
CA LYS A 91 -3.16 18.47 10.82
C LYS A 91 -2.95 17.05 10.35
N LEU A 92 -1.72 16.55 10.47
CA LEU A 92 -1.39 15.14 10.31
C LEU A 92 -1.47 14.43 11.67
N THR A 93 -2.20 13.32 11.72
CA THR A 93 -2.14 12.39 12.85
C THR A 93 -1.47 11.11 12.37
N GLN A 94 -0.41 10.67 13.06
CA GLN A 94 0.31 9.44 12.74
C GLN A 94 0.31 8.47 13.92
N SER A 95 0.06 7.20 13.64
CA SER A 95 -0.02 6.12 14.62
C SER A 95 1.12 5.12 14.45
N THR A 96 1.58 4.50 15.54
CA THR A 96 2.57 3.41 15.51
C THR A 96 1.99 2.07 15.13
N ALA A 97 0.68 1.90 15.36
CA ALA A 97 -0.08 0.73 14.99
C ALA A 97 -1.23 1.12 14.04
N PRO A 98 -1.63 0.22 13.12
CA PRO A 98 -2.78 0.47 12.27
C PRO A 98 -4.03 0.76 13.09
N GLN A 99 -4.76 1.81 12.71
CA GLN A 99 -6.06 2.13 13.32
C GLN A 99 -7.23 1.65 12.45
N ARG A 100 -6.97 1.50 11.14
CA ARG A 100 -7.98 1.15 10.13
C ARG A 100 -7.39 0.28 9.04
N VAL A 101 -8.25 -0.44 8.36
CA VAL A 101 -7.93 -1.35 7.26
C VAL A 101 -8.69 -0.90 6.02
N ARG A 102 -7.97 -0.73 4.91
CA ARG A 102 -8.58 -0.55 3.60
C ARG A 102 -8.98 -1.89 2.99
N ALA A 103 -10.27 -2.12 2.85
CA ALA A 103 -10.85 -3.30 2.23
C ALA A 103 -10.63 -3.31 0.70
N SER A 104 -10.92 -4.45 0.08
CA SER A 104 -10.74 -4.67 -1.37
C SER A 104 -11.65 -3.78 -2.24
N ASP A 105 -12.79 -3.34 -1.71
CA ASP A 105 -13.70 -2.39 -2.36
C ASP A 105 -13.25 -0.92 -2.20
N GLY A 106 -12.11 -0.69 -1.53
CA GLY A 106 -11.58 0.64 -1.25
C GLY A 106 -12.14 1.30 0.01
N SER A 107 -13.12 0.69 0.68
CA SER A 107 -13.69 1.20 1.93
C SER A 107 -12.72 1.06 3.10
N TRP A 108 -12.90 1.91 4.11
CA TRP A 108 -12.13 1.88 5.35
C TRP A 108 -12.98 1.31 6.49
N LYS A 109 -12.41 0.38 7.25
CA LYS A 109 -13.04 -0.20 8.45
C LYS A 109 -12.07 -0.23 9.62
N PRO A 110 -12.54 -0.21 10.88
CA PRO A 110 -11.68 -0.40 12.03
C PRO A 110 -10.91 -1.72 11.96
N VAL A 111 -9.74 -1.76 12.59
CA VAL A 111 -9.02 -3.02 12.80
C VAL A 111 -9.86 -3.92 13.71
N ASP A 112 -10.10 -5.16 13.27
CA ASP A 112 -10.80 -6.20 14.02
C ASP A 112 -10.01 -7.52 13.89
N VAL A 113 -9.17 -7.76 14.90
CA VAL A 113 -8.32 -8.96 14.99
C VAL A 113 -9.07 -10.19 15.50
N THR A 114 -10.39 -10.11 15.70
CA THR A 114 -11.20 -11.25 16.10
C THR A 114 -11.16 -12.31 15.02
N LEU A 115 -10.75 -13.52 15.38
CA LEU A 115 -10.67 -14.65 14.45
C LEU A 115 -12.06 -15.21 14.15
N ALA A 116 -12.35 -15.39 12.86
CA ALA A 116 -13.56 -16.01 12.38
C ALA A 116 -13.23 -17.04 11.30
N LYS A 117 -14.07 -18.07 11.20
CA LYS A 117 -13.98 -19.04 10.11
C LYS A 117 -14.53 -18.42 8.83
N ARG A 118 -13.72 -18.40 7.77
CA ARG A 118 -14.09 -17.96 6.42
C ARG A 118 -14.80 -19.08 5.66
N ALA A 119 -15.43 -18.72 4.53
CA ALA A 119 -16.14 -19.65 3.67
C ALA A 119 -15.23 -20.74 3.07
N ASP A 120 -13.93 -20.44 2.89
CA ASP A 120 -12.90 -21.38 2.46
C ASP A 120 -12.48 -22.38 3.57
N GLY A 121 -13.06 -22.26 4.77
CA GLY A 121 -12.77 -23.11 5.91
C GLY A 121 -11.52 -22.71 6.72
N ARG A 122 -10.79 -21.67 6.31
CA ARG A 122 -9.66 -21.10 7.07
C ARG A 122 -10.15 -20.20 8.20
N ILE A 123 -9.31 -19.98 9.21
CA ILE A 123 -9.57 -19.06 10.32
C ILE A 123 -8.76 -17.80 10.08
N ALA A 124 -9.36 -16.62 10.19
CA ALA A 124 -8.65 -15.37 9.94
C ALA A 124 -9.28 -14.19 10.69
N PRO A 125 -8.52 -13.09 10.90
CA PRO A 125 -9.08 -11.83 11.38
C PRO A 125 -10.22 -11.34 10.49
N LYS A 126 -11.24 -10.71 11.11
CA LYS A 126 -12.33 -10.03 10.40
C LYS A 126 -11.85 -8.80 9.62
N ALA A 127 -10.86 -8.08 10.15
CA ALA A 127 -10.21 -6.96 9.50
C ALA A 127 -8.78 -6.76 10.02
N ALA A 128 -7.79 -7.08 9.19
CA ALA A 128 -6.38 -6.81 9.47
C ALA A 128 -5.71 -6.22 8.23
N VAL A 129 -4.65 -5.42 8.43
CA VAL A 129 -3.86 -4.82 7.34
C VAL A 129 -3.13 -5.88 6.51
N VAL A 130 -2.66 -6.93 7.20
CA VAL A 130 -2.02 -8.09 6.58
C VAL A 130 -3.07 -9.17 6.34
N ASP A 131 -3.06 -9.80 5.15
CA ASP A 131 -3.93 -10.95 4.92
C ASP A 131 -3.35 -12.20 5.57
N LEU A 132 -3.67 -12.37 6.85
CA LEU A 132 -3.28 -13.51 7.67
C LEU A 132 -4.43 -14.52 7.71
N SER A 133 -4.13 -15.79 7.45
CA SER A 133 -5.09 -16.87 7.71
C SER A 133 -4.41 -18.15 8.16
N PHE A 134 -5.13 -18.87 9.01
CA PHE A 134 -4.74 -20.14 9.59
C PHE A 134 -5.55 -21.28 8.99
N SER A 135 -4.93 -22.46 8.85
CA SER A 135 -5.67 -23.67 8.49
C SER A 135 -6.77 -23.95 9.51
N GLY A 136 -7.98 -24.30 9.05
CA GLY A 136 -9.04 -24.72 9.96
C GLY A 136 -8.83 -26.12 10.56
N LYS A 137 -7.96 -26.93 9.96
CA LYS A 137 -7.55 -28.31 10.34
C LYS A 137 -6.46 -28.80 9.38
N GLY A 138 -5.65 -29.81 9.74
CA GLY A 138 -4.80 -30.51 8.77
C GLY A 138 -3.42 -30.94 9.28
N ALA A 139 -2.71 -31.73 8.44
CA ALA A 139 -1.49 -32.46 8.79
C ALA A 139 -0.18 -31.64 8.74
N GLY A 140 -0.26 -30.34 8.44
CA GLY A 140 0.86 -29.42 8.66
C GLY A 140 1.35 -28.61 7.47
N GLY A 141 1.08 -28.96 6.22
CA GLY A 141 1.76 -28.32 5.06
C GLY A 141 1.37 -26.86 4.73
N ASP A 142 0.21 -26.38 5.19
CA ASP A 142 -0.33 -25.04 4.86
C ASP A 142 -1.04 -24.44 6.10
N LEU A 143 -0.29 -24.23 7.18
CA LEU A 143 -0.84 -23.81 8.47
C LEU A 143 -1.10 -22.32 8.53
N ILE A 144 -0.15 -21.52 8.05
CA ILE A 144 -0.23 -20.07 8.08
C ILE A 144 -0.02 -19.59 6.66
N ARG A 145 -0.94 -18.75 6.18
CA ARG A 145 -0.77 -17.97 4.97
C ARG A 145 -0.72 -16.51 5.34
N ILE A 146 0.25 -15.80 4.80
CA ILE A 146 0.42 -14.36 4.94
C ILE A 146 0.47 -13.78 3.53
N GLY A 147 -0.46 -12.90 3.21
CA GLY A 147 -0.55 -12.21 1.94
C GLY A 147 -0.39 -10.69 2.07
N ASP A 148 -0.06 -10.05 0.95
CA ASP A 148 -0.08 -8.60 0.80
C ASP A 148 -1.03 -8.15 -0.33
N ARG A 149 -1.17 -6.84 -0.52
CA ARG A 149 -2.02 -6.25 -1.58
C ARG A 149 -1.50 -6.51 -2.99
N ASN A 150 -0.22 -6.86 -3.14
CA ASN A 150 0.45 -7.11 -4.41
C ASN A 150 0.37 -8.59 -4.80
N SER A 151 -0.50 -9.37 -4.12
CA SER A 151 -0.68 -10.80 -4.34
C SER A 151 0.55 -11.66 -4.01
N HIS A 152 1.52 -11.14 -3.27
CA HIS A 152 2.58 -11.97 -2.72
C HIS A 152 2.02 -12.82 -1.59
N THR A 153 2.48 -14.06 -1.50
CA THR A 153 2.01 -15.00 -0.48
C THR A 153 3.19 -15.77 0.12
N LEU A 154 3.30 -15.72 1.44
CA LEU A 154 4.14 -16.60 2.24
C LEU A 154 3.25 -17.69 2.84
N THR A 155 3.67 -18.95 2.75
CA THR A 155 3.01 -20.08 3.42
C THR A 155 4.00 -20.77 4.35
N LEU A 156 3.57 -21.03 5.58
CA LEU A 156 4.32 -21.83 6.55
C LEU A 156 3.59 -23.13 6.83
N GLY A 157 4.35 -24.23 6.83
CA GLY A 157 3.87 -25.54 7.20
C GLY A 157 4.95 -26.41 7.85
N TRP A 158 4.54 -27.48 8.49
CA TRP A 158 5.40 -28.57 8.95
C TRP A 158 5.71 -29.51 7.79
N ASP A 159 6.95 -30.00 7.76
CA ASP A 159 7.28 -31.20 6.99
C ASP A 159 6.65 -32.43 7.68
N PRO A 160 5.71 -33.14 7.03
CA PRO A 160 5.11 -34.34 7.61
C PRO A 160 6.11 -35.48 7.81
N GLN A 161 7.33 -35.43 7.24
CA GLN A 161 8.42 -36.38 7.45
C GLN A 161 9.38 -36.00 8.59
N ALA A 162 9.36 -34.75 9.06
CA ALA A 162 10.15 -34.28 10.21
C ALA A 162 9.60 -34.77 11.57
N ARG A 163 8.81 -35.86 11.57
CA ARG A 163 8.46 -36.58 12.79
C ARG A 163 9.72 -37.32 13.22
N HIS A 164 10.50 -36.67 14.09
CA HIS A 164 11.62 -37.32 14.74
C HIS A 164 11.17 -38.70 15.21
N ARG A 165 11.88 -39.72 14.75
CA ARG A 165 11.83 -41.07 15.30
C ARG A 165 12.20 -40.91 16.77
N VAL A 166 11.20 -40.77 17.65
CA VAL A 166 11.41 -40.78 19.10
C VAL A 166 11.93 -42.18 19.40
N GLY A 167 13.25 -42.31 19.41
CA GLY A 167 13.90 -43.50 19.96
C GLY A 167 13.43 -43.67 21.41
N PRO A 168 13.39 -44.88 21.95
CA PRO A 168 12.97 -45.12 23.33
C PRO A 168 14.01 -44.54 24.31
N GLY A 169 13.96 -43.22 24.52
CA GLY A 169 14.82 -42.48 25.43
C GLY A 169 14.03 -42.08 26.65
N ARG A 170 14.37 -42.68 27.80
CA ARG A 170 13.84 -42.34 29.13
C ARG A 170 14.11 -40.88 29.45
N HIS A 171 13.12 -40.01 29.36
CA HIS A 171 13.16 -38.71 30.05
C HIS A 171 11.80 -38.41 30.69
N ARG A 172 11.63 -38.86 31.94
CA ARG A 172 10.78 -38.15 32.90
C ARG A 172 11.62 -36.97 33.41
N GLY A 173 11.46 -35.81 32.79
CA GLY A 173 11.92 -34.53 33.33
C GLY A 173 10.71 -33.66 33.58
N ASP A 174 10.47 -33.30 34.84
CA ASP A 174 9.31 -32.52 35.29
C ASP A 174 9.21 -31.17 34.57
N CYS A 175 8.08 -30.91 33.90
CA CYS A 175 7.77 -29.63 33.23
C CYS A 175 7.31 -28.52 34.20
N LYS A 176 7.92 -28.40 35.37
CA LYS A 176 7.40 -27.51 36.45
C LYS A 176 7.94 -26.07 36.42
N GLY A 177 8.66 -25.67 35.37
CA GLY A 177 9.48 -24.45 35.39
C GLY A 177 9.18 -23.35 34.36
N PHE A 178 8.20 -23.49 33.47
CA PHE A 178 7.88 -22.42 32.51
C PHE A 178 6.91 -21.40 33.15
N PRO A 179 7.35 -20.19 33.52
CA PRO A 179 6.41 -19.14 33.87
C PRO A 179 5.57 -18.79 32.63
N ALA A 180 4.25 -18.70 32.81
CA ALA A 180 3.34 -18.26 31.77
C ALA A 180 3.78 -16.88 31.25
N ASN A 181 4.05 -16.78 29.95
CA ASN A 181 4.33 -15.53 29.27
C ASN A 181 3.05 -14.68 29.25
N ARG A 182 2.83 -13.89 30.30
CA ARG A 182 1.77 -12.87 30.35
C ARG A 182 2.32 -11.63 29.64
N GLN A 183 1.90 -11.45 28.39
CA GLN A 183 2.10 -10.18 27.70
C GLN A 183 1.09 -9.19 28.26
N ASP A 184 1.52 -8.39 29.23
CA ASP A 184 0.73 -7.27 29.71
C ASP A 184 0.61 -6.24 28.56
N PRO A 185 -0.59 -5.73 28.26
CA PRO A 185 -0.77 -4.72 27.23
C PRO A 185 -0.01 -3.45 27.65
N VAL A 186 0.87 -2.95 26.78
CA VAL A 186 1.59 -1.69 26.99
C VAL A 186 0.57 -0.54 27.02
N PRO A 187 0.34 0.12 28.17
CA PRO A 187 -0.57 1.24 28.23
C PRO A 187 0.10 2.49 27.64
N GLY A 188 -0.58 3.18 26.72
CA GLY A 188 -0.19 4.54 26.30
C GLY A 188 0.37 4.71 24.88
N GLN A 189 0.19 3.75 23.96
CA GLN A 189 0.39 3.99 22.52
C GLN A 189 -0.81 4.78 21.95
N GLY A 190 -1.05 5.97 22.49
CA GLY A 190 -1.92 6.96 21.85
C GLY A 190 -1.24 7.51 20.60
N PRO A 191 -2.01 8.01 19.61
CA PRO A 191 -1.45 8.59 18.41
C PRO A 191 -0.52 9.74 18.77
N TYR A 192 0.72 9.71 18.26
CA TYR A 192 1.62 10.85 18.40
C TYR A 192 1.16 11.91 17.40
N THR A 193 0.76 13.08 17.91
CA THR A 193 0.43 14.23 17.05
C THR A 193 1.73 14.92 16.68
N VAL A 194 2.10 14.88 15.41
CA VAL A 194 3.18 15.72 14.88
C VAL A 194 2.52 16.85 14.11
N ALA A 195 2.55 18.07 14.65
CA ALA A 195 2.16 19.25 13.91
C ALA A 195 3.28 19.57 12.92
N LEU A 196 3.02 19.39 11.63
CA LEU A 196 3.85 19.89 10.55
C LEU A 196 3.17 21.15 10.03
N ASP A 197 3.74 22.31 10.33
CA ASP A 197 3.45 23.53 9.55
C ASP A 197 4.08 23.33 8.17
N LEU A 198 3.24 23.22 7.14
CA LEU A 198 3.64 23.14 5.73
C LEU A 198 3.39 24.48 5.04
#